data_AF-A0A2W4R4T2-F1
#
_entry.id   AF-A0A2W4R4T2-F1
#
_cell.length_a   1.000
_cell.length_b   1.000
_cell.length_c   1.000
_cell.angle_alpha   90.00
_cell.angle_beta   90.00
_cell.angle_gamma   90.00
#
_symmetry.space_group_name_H-M   'P 1'
#
loop_
_entity.id
_entity.type
_entity.pdbx_description
1 polymer ?
#
loop_
_entity_poly.entity_id
_entity_poly.type
_entity_poly.pdbx_seq_one_letter_code
_entity_poly.pdbx_strand_id
1 'polypeptide(L)' 'LEQASISPQCGFASTVEGNAIDMEAQAAKLRLVVEIAREVWGEA' A
#
# COMPACT_ATOMS: atom_id res chain seq x y z
N LEU A 1 0.44 16.13 11.82
CA LEU A 1 -0.15 14.95 11.18
C LEU A 1 0.41 13.69 11.88
N GLU A 2 0.54 13.74 13.21
CA GLU A 2 1.61 13.03 13.94
C GLU A 2 1.30 11.57 14.30
N GLN A 3 0.04 11.16 14.18
CA GLN A 3 -0.42 9.80 14.53
C GLN A 3 -1.26 9.17 13.43
N ALA A 4 -0.99 9.55 12.18
CA ALA A 4 -1.65 8.99 11.00
C ALA A 4 -0.66 8.15 10.18
N SER A 5 -1.17 7.15 9.49
CA SER A 5 -0.43 6.30 8.55
C SER A 5 -1.28 6.03 7.32
N ILE A 6 -0.63 5.57 6.24
CA ILE A 6 -1.29 5.19 4.99
C ILE A 6 -1.05 3.70 4.76
N SER A 7 -2.08 3.03 4.29
CA SER A 7 -2.04 1.63 3.87
C SER A 7 -2.87 1.44 2.61
N PRO A 8 -2.75 0.27 1.93
CA PRO A 8 -3.79 -0.16 1.00
C PRO A 8 -5.16 -0.23 1.69
N GLN A 9 -6.24 -0.19 0.91
CA GLN A 9 -7.61 -0.28 1.43
C GLN A 9 -7.89 -1.65 2.11
N CYS A 10 -7.40 -2.73 1.52
CA CYS A 10 -7.52 -4.09 2.01
C CYS A 10 -6.22 -4.88 1.71
N GLY A 11 -6.12 -6.09 2.26
CA GLY A 11 -5.03 -7.02 1.93
C GLY A 11 -5.15 -7.60 0.51
N PHE A 12 -4.02 -8.03 -0.08
CA PHE A 12 -4.00 -8.62 -1.42
C PHE A 12 -4.64 -10.01 -1.52
N ALA A 13 -4.98 -10.63 -0.39
CA ALA A 13 -5.72 -11.88 -0.30
C ALA A 13 -6.96 -11.72 0.59
N SER A 14 -7.76 -10.69 0.31
CA SER A 14 -8.97 -10.36 1.09
C SER A 14 -10.17 -11.27 0.80
N THR A 15 -10.07 -12.14 -0.21
CA THR A 15 -11.05 -13.18 -0.54
C THR A 15 -10.49 -14.56 -0.20
N VAL A 16 -11.38 -15.54 0.01
CA VAL A 16 -10.99 -16.93 0.33
C VAL A 16 -10.10 -17.51 -0.79
N GLU A 17 -10.41 -17.18 -2.03
CA GLU A 17 -9.68 -17.63 -3.22
C GLU A 17 -8.44 -16.78 -3.54
N GLY A 18 -8.21 -15.68 -2.82
CA GLY A 18 -7.21 -14.65 -3.16
C GLY A 18 -7.70 -13.68 -4.25
N ASN A 19 -7.12 -12.48 -4.30
CA ASN A 19 -7.46 -11.51 -5.34
C ASN A 19 -6.69 -11.84 -6.63
N ALA A 20 -7.33 -11.66 -7.79
CA ALA A 20 -6.69 -11.80 -9.09
C ALA A 20 -5.77 -10.60 -9.38
N ILE A 21 -4.62 -10.58 -8.72
CA ILE A 21 -3.60 -9.54 -8.85
C ILE A 21 -2.21 -10.19 -8.91
N ASP A 22 -1.44 -9.84 -9.94
CA ASP A 22 -0.08 -10.33 -10.08
C ASP A 22 0.86 -9.73 -9.03
N MET A 23 2.03 -10.36 -8.86
CA MET A 23 3.03 -9.92 -7.88
C MET A 23 3.60 -8.52 -8.18
N GLU A 24 3.67 -8.14 -9.45
CA GLU A 24 4.23 -6.86 -9.86
C GLU A 24 3.29 -5.70 -9.48
N ALA A 25 1.99 -5.89 -9.69
CA ALA A 25 0.91 -4.99 -9.30
C ALA A 25 0.79 -4.88 -7.78
N GLN A 26 0.99 -5.98 -7.03
CA GLN A 26 1.09 -5.91 -5.56
C GLN A 26 2.29 -5.04 -5.14
N ALA A 27 3.46 -5.26 -5.74
CA ALA A 27 4.66 -4.46 -5.46
C ALA A 27 4.47 -2.98 -5.85
N ALA A 28 3.82 -2.69 -6.99
CA ALA A 28 3.51 -1.33 -7.43
C ALA A 28 2.59 -0.61 -6.44
N LYS A 29 1.57 -1.29 -5.90
CA LYS A 29 0.69 -0.72 -4.86
C LYS A 29 1.46 -0.39 -3.57
N LEU A 30 2.38 -1.26 -3.15
CA LEU A 30 3.22 -0.99 -1.98
C LEU A 30 4.19 0.17 -2.21
N ARG A 31 4.79 0.27 -3.40
CA ARG A 31 5.64 1.41 -3.78
C ARG A 31 4.87 2.73 -3.73
N LEU A 32 3.63 2.75 -4.24
CA LEU A 32 2.77 3.93 -4.18
C LEU A 32 2.50 4.36 -2.74
N VAL A 33 2.21 3.43 -1.82
CA VAL A 33 2.03 3.77 -0.40
C VAL A 33 3.26 4.43 0.19
N VAL A 34 4.46 3.92 -0.11
CA VAL A 34 5.73 4.50 0.36
C VAL A 34 5.97 5.88 -0.25
N GLU A 35 5.71 6.04 -1.55
CA GLU A 35 5.86 7.31 -2.27
C GLU A 35 4.96 8.39 -1.66
N ILE A 36 3.67 8.10 -1.49
CA ILE A 36 2.72 9.05 -0.88
C ILE A 36 3.09 9.34 0.58
N ALA A 37 3.53 8.34 1.34
CA ALA A 37 4.00 8.58 2.70
C ALA A 37 5.18 9.56 2.74
N ARG A 38 6.11 9.47 1.78
CA ARG A 38 7.22 10.41 1.65
C ARG A 38 6.77 11.81 1.21
N GLU A 39 5.79 11.90 0.31
CA GLU A 39 5.25 13.20 -0.10
C GLU A 39 4.55 13.94 1.05
N VAL A 40 3.82 13.20 1.89
CA VAL A 40 3.01 13.79 2.97
C VAL A 40 3.85 14.13 4.22
N TRP A 41 4.82 13.27 4.59
CA TRP A 41 5.59 13.42 5.83
C TRP A 41 7.10 13.64 5.64
N GLY A 42 7.64 13.52 4.42
CA GLY A 42 9.08 13.57 4.15
C GLY A 42 9.78 12.21 4.27
N GLU A 43 11.11 12.21 4.17
CA GLU A 43 11.90 11.02 4.50
C GLU A 43 11.97 10.86 6.02
N ALA A 44 11.56 9.69 6.54
CA ALA A 44 11.62 9.33 7.96
C ALA A 44 13.01 8.80 8.34
#